data_AF-I9WHA1-F1
#
_entry.id   AF-I9WHA1-F1
#
_cell.length_a   1.000
_cell.length_b   1.000
_cell.length_c   1.000
_cell.angle_alpha   90.00
_cell.angle_beta   90.00
_cell.angle_gamma   90.00
#
_symmetry.space_group_name_H-M   'P 1'
#
loop_
_entity.id
_entity.type
_entity.pdbx_description
1 polymer ?
#
loop_
_entity_poly.entity_id
_entity_poly.type
_entity_poly.pdbx_seq_one_letter_code
_entity_poly.pdbx_strand_id
1 'polypeptide(L)'
;MALALAEDSLRDGSFCAVVAEVKVADQTATRRLQLAAADGRTPMLLLRRSARSSRDPLERPSAAMTRWRIGCAPSVPLPAPGVGRACWSVELVRQRNGNPSHEEFV
;
A
#
# COMPACT_ATOMS: atom_id res chain seq x y z
N MET A 1 -3.08 6.68 17.07
CA MET A 1 -1.75 7.31 17.20
C MET A 1 -0.93 7.25 15.92
N ALA A 2 -0.74 6.07 15.30
CA ALA A 2 0.08 5.94 14.08
C ALA A 2 -0.28 6.91 12.93
N LEU A 3 -1.58 7.12 12.66
CA LEU A 3 -2.03 8.04 11.60
C LEU A 3 -1.72 9.51 11.89
N ALA A 4 -1.73 9.92 13.16
CA ALA A 4 -1.41 11.30 13.53
C ALA A 4 0.08 11.58 13.35
N LEU A 5 0.94 10.67 13.84
CA LEU A 5 2.39 10.75 13.63
C LEU A 5 2.75 10.73 12.14
N ALA A 6 2.10 9.86 11.35
CA ALA A 6 2.29 9.85 9.91
C ALA A 6 1.89 11.20 9.26
N GLU A 7 0.80 11.81 9.70
CA GLU A 7 0.39 13.12 9.20
C GLU A 7 1.42 14.21 9.55
N ASP A 8 1.94 14.23 10.77
CA ASP A 8 2.96 15.19 11.20
C ASP A 8 4.27 14.99 10.40
N SER A 9 4.73 13.75 10.26
CA SER A 9 5.92 13.43 9.44
C SER A 9 5.75 13.81 7.98
N LEU A 10 4.54 13.66 7.41
CA LEU A 10 4.26 14.08 6.05
C LEU A 10 4.28 15.61 5.92
N ARG A 11 3.77 16.35 6.90
CA ARG A 11 3.77 17.82 6.89
C ARG A 11 5.16 18.42 7.07
N ASP A 12 6.01 17.75 7.84
CA ASP A 12 7.40 18.15 8.06
C ASP A 12 8.23 18.09 6.76
N GLY A 13 7.98 17.08 5.92
CA GLY A 13 8.59 16.99 4.59
C GLY A 13 10.08 16.63 4.57
N SER A 14 10.69 16.27 5.72
CA SER A 14 12.10 15.88 5.81
C SER A 14 12.38 14.44 5.36
N PHE A 15 11.35 13.62 5.18
CA PHE A 15 11.48 12.21 4.83
C PHE A 15 11.35 11.97 3.32
N CYS A 16 12.06 10.98 2.79
CA CYS A 16 11.88 10.57 1.39
C CYS A 16 10.57 9.81 1.15
N ALA A 17 10.02 9.17 2.19
CA ALA A 17 8.73 8.48 2.18
C ALA A 17 8.27 8.22 3.63
N VAL A 18 6.96 8.14 3.83
CA VAL A 18 6.34 7.68 5.09
C VAL A 18 5.60 6.37 4.85
N VAL A 19 5.89 5.35 5.66
CA VAL A 19 5.20 4.05 5.60
C VAL A 19 4.48 3.81 6.92
N ALA A 20 3.19 3.47 6.85
CA ALA A 20 2.41 3.12 8.03
C ALA A 20 1.57 1.87 7.82
N GLU A 21 1.60 0.96 8.79
CA GLU A 21 0.69 -0.17 8.84
C GLU A 21 -0.52 0.18 9.71
N VAL A 22 -1.72 0.04 9.15
CA VAL A 22 -2.97 0.23 9.90
C VAL A 22 -4.00 -0.84 9.55
N LYS A 23 -4.78 -1.26 10.56
CA LYS A 23 -5.91 -2.17 10.33
C LYS A 23 -7.03 -1.51 9.54
N VAL A 24 -7.34 -0.26 9.88
CA VAL A 24 -8.42 0.52 9.29
C VAL A 24 -7.97 1.98 9.20
N ALA A 25 -8.25 2.62 8.07
CA ALA A 25 -8.30 4.07 7.95
C ALA A 25 -9.53 4.41 7.11
N ASP A 26 -10.37 5.31 7.63
CA ASP A 26 -11.56 5.78 6.95
C ASP A 26 -11.22 6.80 5.86
N GLN A 27 -12.25 7.25 5.13
CA GLN A 27 -12.07 8.19 4.03
C GLN A 27 -11.50 9.53 4.51
N THR A 28 -11.92 10.02 5.68
CA THR A 28 -11.45 11.28 6.27
C THR A 28 -9.95 11.20 6.61
N ALA A 29 -9.51 10.14 7.28
CA ALA A 29 -8.11 9.92 7.62
C ALA A 29 -7.25 9.79 6.37
N THR A 30 -7.70 9.00 5.37
CA THR A 30 -6.94 8.88 4.11
C THR A 30 -6.88 10.20 3.34
N ARG A 31 -7.91 11.04 3.41
CA ARG A 31 -7.92 12.38 2.80
C ARG A 31 -6.94 13.32 3.48
N ARG A 32 -6.89 13.34 4.82
CA ARG A 32 -5.93 14.13 5.58
C ARG A 32 -4.49 13.75 5.26
N LEU A 33 -4.19 12.46 5.21
CA LEU A 33 -2.88 11.95 4.79
C LEU A 33 -2.54 12.35 3.36
N GLN A 34 -3.49 12.28 2.42
CA GLN A 34 -3.25 12.68 1.03
C GLN A 34 -2.92 14.16 0.91
N LEU A 35 -3.60 15.03 1.68
CA LEU A 35 -3.30 16.46 1.71
C LEU A 35 -1.94 16.72 2.36
N ALA A 36 -1.64 16.10 3.51
CA ALA A 36 -0.33 16.24 4.16
C ALA A 36 0.83 15.79 3.26
N ALA A 37 0.66 14.67 2.54
CA ALA A 37 1.64 14.17 1.57
C ALA A 37 1.86 15.13 0.40
N ALA A 38 0.80 15.80 -0.06
CA ALA A 38 0.90 16.81 -1.11
C ALA A 38 1.59 18.09 -0.60
N ASP A 39 1.23 18.55 0.60
CA ASP A 39 1.77 19.76 1.22
C ASP A 39 3.28 19.63 1.47
N GLY A 40 3.70 18.55 2.13
CA GLY A 40 5.12 18.29 2.44
C GLY A 40 5.87 17.53 1.34
N ARG A 41 5.26 17.31 0.17
CA ARG A 41 5.84 16.64 -1.00
C ARG A 41 6.51 15.30 -0.70
N THR A 42 5.99 14.59 0.30
CA THR A 42 6.52 13.31 0.76
C THR A 42 5.53 12.20 0.42
N PRO A 43 5.94 11.16 -0.32
CA PRO A 43 5.05 10.05 -0.64
C PRO A 43 4.67 9.24 0.59
N MET A 44 3.42 8.79 0.64
CA MET A 44 2.87 7.97 1.71
C MET A 44 2.51 6.57 1.19
N LEU A 45 2.99 5.53 1.87
CA LEU A 45 2.56 4.15 1.66
C LEU A 45 1.78 3.66 2.88
N LEU A 46 0.48 3.42 2.71
CA LEU A 46 -0.39 2.91 3.76
C LEU A 46 -0.62 1.41 3.58
N LEU A 47 0.05 0.60 4.39
CA LEU A 47 -0.08 -0.86 4.38
C LEU A 47 -1.32 -1.29 5.18
N ARG A 48 -2.17 -2.11 4.56
CA ARG A 48 -3.32 -2.75 5.20
C ARG A 48 -3.17 -4.26 5.07
N ARG A 49 -2.93 -4.95 6.19
CA ARG A 49 -2.88 -6.41 6.17
C ARG A 49 -4.29 -6.96 5.95
N SER A 50 -4.40 -7.98 5.09
CA SER A 50 -5.65 -8.70 4.90
C SER A 50 -6.13 -9.22 6.25
N ALA A 51 -7.31 -8.78 6.68
CA ALA A 51 -7.93 -9.33 7.88
C ALA A 51 -8.44 -10.74 7.54
N ARG A 52 -8.55 -11.64 8.54
CA ARG A 52 -9.28 -12.93 8.39
C ARG A 52 -10.78 -12.76 8.10
N SER A 53 -11.23 -11.56 7.75
CA SER A 53 -12.61 -11.24 7.41
C SER A 53 -12.87 -11.55 5.94
N SER A 54 -14.10 -11.93 5.61
CA SER A 54 -14.55 -12.20 4.23
C SER A 54 -14.57 -10.96 3.33
N ARG A 55 -14.44 -9.74 3.88
CA ARG A 55 -14.50 -8.49 3.10
C ARG A 55 -13.14 -8.10 2.56
N ASP A 56 -13.08 -7.76 1.28
CA ASP A 56 -11.89 -7.24 0.63
C ASP A 56 -11.50 -5.87 1.25
N PRO A 57 -10.28 -5.70 1.79
CA PRO A 57 -9.79 -4.41 2.30
C PRO A 57 -9.90 -3.26 1.28
N LEU A 58 -9.97 -3.58 -0.01
CA LEU A 58 -10.14 -2.60 -1.08
C LEU A 58 -11.57 -2.08 -1.24
N GLU A 59 -12.60 -2.71 -0.68
CA GLU A 59 -13.98 -2.20 -0.72
C GLU A 59 -14.14 -0.85 -0.01
N ARG A 60 -13.32 -0.59 1.01
CA ARG A 60 -13.42 0.67 1.76
C ARG A 60 -12.97 1.85 0.90
N PRO A 61 -13.72 2.97 0.89
CA PRO A 61 -13.29 4.20 0.25
C PRO A 61 -11.93 4.67 0.77
N SER A 62 -11.13 5.23 -0.13
CA SER A 62 -9.79 5.75 0.16
C SER A 62 -9.49 6.92 -0.78
N ALA A 63 -8.80 7.93 -0.26
CA ALA A 63 -8.28 9.06 -1.03
C ALA A 63 -6.91 8.77 -1.69
N ALA A 64 -6.36 7.57 -1.54
CA ALA A 64 -5.09 7.17 -2.14
C ALA A 64 -5.11 7.34 -3.67
N MET A 65 -3.99 7.84 -4.24
CA MET A 65 -3.85 8.02 -5.68
C MET A 65 -3.73 6.69 -6.42
N THR A 66 -3.07 5.72 -5.82
CA THR A 66 -2.96 4.34 -6.30
C THR A 66 -3.37 3.36 -5.21
N ARG A 67 -3.93 2.22 -5.57
CA ARG A 67 -4.22 1.11 -4.65
C ARG A 67 -3.71 -0.17 -5.25
N TRP A 68 -2.99 -0.93 -4.43
CA TRP A 68 -2.29 -2.13 -4.84
C TRP A 68 -2.77 -3.32 -4.02
N ARG A 69 -2.79 -4.50 -4.64
CA ARG A 69 -2.90 -5.79 -3.97
C ARG A 69 -1.57 -6.51 -4.16
N ILE A 70 -1.00 -7.00 -3.06
CA ILE A 70 0.27 -7.73 -3.04
C ILE A 70 -0.02 -9.11 -2.47
N GLY A 71 0.27 -10.14 -3.26
CA GLY A 71 0.08 -11.55 -2.90
C GLY A 71 1.38 -12.34 -3.05
N CYS A 72 1.38 -13.56 -2.51
CA CYS A 72 2.45 -14.52 -2.77
C CYS A 72 2.27 -15.11 -4.18
N ALA A 73 3.36 -15.30 -4.90
CA ALA A 73 3.40 -16.06 -6.15
C ALA A 73 4.33 -17.29 -6.01
N PRO A 74 4.13 -18.36 -6.80
CA PRO A 74 5.02 -19.51 -6.79
C PRO A 74 6.47 -19.13 -7.09
N SER A 75 7.42 -19.65 -6.31
CA SER A 75 8.85 -19.47 -6.58
C SER A 75 9.29 -20.30 -7.79
N VAL A 76 10.33 -19.85 -8.51
CA VAL A 76 10.98 -20.65 -9.55
C VAL A 76 11.61 -21.92 -8.91
N PRO A 77 11.34 -23.13 -9.46
CA PRO A 77 11.95 -24.36 -8.95
C PRO A 77 13.48 -24.34 -9.02
N LEU A 78 14.13 -24.85 -7.97
CA LEU A 78 15.58 -25.00 -7.91
C LEU A 78 16.02 -26.37 -8.48
N PRO A 79 17.24 -26.51 -9.00
CA PRO A 79 17.80 -27.81 -9.42
C PRO A 79 18.01 -28.81 -8.27
N ALA A 80 17.93 -28.35 -7.02
CA ALA A 80 18.09 -29.15 -5.81
C ALA A 80 16.87 -28.97 -4.89
N PRO A 81 16.61 -29.89 -3.93
CA PRO A 81 15.50 -29.75 -2.99
C PRO A 81 15.53 -28.40 -2.24
N GLY A 82 14.45 -27.64 -2.30
CA GLY A 82 14.33 -26.34 -1.63
C GLY A 82 13.19 -25.47 -2.17
N VAL A 83 13.01 -24.31 -1.56
CA VAL A 83 12.11 -23.25 -2.04
C VAL A 83 12.96 -22.22 -2.78
N GLY A 84 12.51 -21.82 -3.97
CA GLY A 84 13.19 -20.78 -4.76
C GLY A 84 13.07 -19.40 -4.13
N ARG A 85 13.50 -18.36 -4.87
CA ARG A 85 13.36 -16.96 -4.42
C ARG A 85 11.89 -16.62 -4.16
N ALA A 86 11.65 -15.79 -3.15
CA ALA A 86 10.31 -15.27 -2.89
C ALA A 86 9.81 -14.49 -4.11
N CYS A 87 8.68 -14.92 -4.67
CA CYS A 87 7.98 -14.24 -5.76
C CYS A 87 6.70 -13.61 -5.24
N TRP A 88 6.29 -12.51 -5.85
CA TRP A 88 5.07 -11.80 -5.48
C TRP A 88 4.21 -11.49 -6.71
N SER A 89 2.89 -11.60 -6.55
CA SER A 89 1.93 -11.01 -7.47
C SER A 89 1.59 -9.61 -6.99
N VAL A 90 1.63 -8.64 -7.91
CA VAL A 90 1.37 -7.23 -7.59
C VAL A 90 0.39 -6.67 -8.60
N GLU A 91 -0.77 -6.28 -8.10
CA GLU A 91 -1.86 -5.76 -8.91
C GLU A 91 -2.12 -4.29 -8.54
N LEU A 92 -2.03 -3.39 -9.51
CA LEU A 92 -2.55 -2.03 -9.42
C LEU A 92 -4.06 -2.06 -9.67
N VAL A 93 -4.82 -2.23 -8.59
CA VAL A 93 -6.29 -2.37 -8.62
C VAL A 93 -6.99 -1.04 -8.94
N ARG A 94 -6.36 0.09 -8.59
CA ARG A 94 -6.89 1.42 -8.87
C ARG A 94 -5.77 2.43 -9.06
N GLN A 95 -5.87 3.23 -10.11
CA GLN A 95 -5.11 4.46 -10.29
C GLN A 95 -6.08 5.62 -10.51
N ARG A 96 -5.93 6.70 -9.75
CA ARG A 96 -6.69 7.92 -10.00
C ARG A 96 -6.16 8.56 -11.28
N ASN A 97 -7.05 8.84 -12.24
CA ASN A 97 -6.73 9.40 -13.55
C ASN A 97 -5.86 8.48 -14.46
N GLY A 98 -5.93 7.16 -14.28
CA GLY A 98 -5.29 6.21 -15.21
C GLY A 98 -5.87 4.80 -15.11
N ASN A 99 -5.28 3.87 -15.86
CA ASN A 99 -5.77 2.50 -15.96
C ASN A 99 -5.13 1.58 -14.89
N PRO A 100 -5.87 0.59 -14.35
CA PRO A 100 -5.31 -0.46 -13.52
C PRO A 100 -4.37 -1.38 -14.34
N SER A 101 -3.42 -2.05 -13.68
CA SER A 101 -2.48 -2.99 -14.30
C SER A 101 -2.14 -4.16 -13.35
N HIS A 102 -1.61 -5.27 -13.87
CA HIS A 102 -1.24 -6.44 -13.07
C HIS A 102 0.10 -7.02 -13.56
N GLU A 103 1.05 -7.24 -12.65
CA GLU A 103 2.39 -7.74 -12.95
C GLU A 103 2.84 -8.77 -11.89
N GLU A 104 3.59 -9.78 -12.31
CA GLU A 104 4.25 -10.75 -11.43
C GLU A 104 5.74 -10.45 -11.35
N PHE A 105 6.28 -10.36 -10.14
CA PHE A 105 7.67 -9.98 -9.88
C PHE A 105 8.47 -11.18 -9.33
N VAL A 106 9.70 -11.34 -9.85
CA VAL A 106 10.68 -12.41 -9.52
C VAL A 106 11.81 -11.91 -8.62
#